data_AF-A0A1U9KI87-F1
#
_entry.id   AF-A0A1U9KI87-F1
#
_cell.length_a   1.000
_cell.length_b   1.000
_cell.length_c   1.000
_cell.angle_alpha   90.00
_cell.angle_beta   90.00
_cell.angle_gamma   90.00
#
_symmetry.space_group_name_H-M   'P 1'
#
loop_
_entity.id
_entity.type
_entity.pdbx_description
1 polymer ?
#
loop_
_entity_poly.entity_id
_entity_poly.type
_entity_poly.pdbx_seq_one_letter_code
_entity_poly.pdbx_strand_id
1 'polypeptide(L)'
;MRWIFTPYVGVNDLKFGMTRENVEKLYGKPERERVFGDGRVREQRGKIKVPTLEFSGNTLMEMSFTEDSGELIFFEKNILKEDPVLFLNFIEKKDVNLGALIGGIDSYKFGLSFNMCPLGSPDKWFGIFAKGAHDALLAEARPLRPSDRVITDGDDD
;
A
#
# COMPACT_ATOMS: atom_id res chain seq x y z
N MET A 1 10.01 -12.02 -3.67
CA MET A 1 9.42 -12.00 -5.03
C MET A 1 9.61 -10.59 -5.55
N ARG A 2 9.63 -10.37 -6.86
CA ARG A 2 9.74 -9.01 -7.42
C ARG A 2 8.38 -8.57 -7.96
N TRP A 3 7.82 -7.52 -7.39
CA TRP A 3 6.51 -6.97 -7.74
C TRP A 3 6.68 -5.66 -8.51
N ILE A 4 6.32 -5.62 -9.80
CA ILE A 4 6.44 -4.40 -10.60
C ILE A 4 5.12 -3.63 -10.51
N PHE A 5 5.12 -2.53 -9.77
CA PHE A 5 3.95 -1.68 -9.58
C PHE A 5 3.68 -0.80 -10.80
N THR A 6 2.48 -0.94 -11.35
CA THR A 6 1.92 -0.03 -12.35
C THR A 6 0.72 0.69 -11.73
N PRO A 7 0.77 2.03 -11.55
CA PRO A 7 -0.31 2.82 -10.98
C PRO A 7 -1.69 2.47 -11.54
N TYR A 8 -2.65 2.24 -10.64
CA TYR A 8 -4.04 1.88 -10.95
C TYR A 8 -4.27 0.64 -11.81
N VAL A 9 -3.22 -0.11 -12.12
CA VAL A 9 -3.30 -1.37 -12.86
C VAL A 9 -3.05 -2.54 -11.91
N GLY A 10 -2.03 -2.46 -11.05
CA GLY A 10 -1.68 -3.48 -10.06
C GLY A 10 -0.20 -3.84 -10.07
N VAL A 11 0.14 -5.08 -9.74
CA VAL A 11 1.52 -5.61 -9.79
C VAL A 11 1.60 -6.89 -10.60
N ASN A 12 2.56 -6.99 -11.52
CA ASN A 12 2.76 -8.20 -12.33
C ASN A 12 1.45 -8.75 -12.93
N ASP A 13 1.01 -9.94 -12.52
CA ASP A 13 -0.23 -10.63 -12.90
C ASP A 13 -1.42 -10.34 -11.96
N LEU A 14 -1.20 -9.76 -10.78
CA LEU A 14 -2.24 -9.26 -9.89
C LEU A 14 -2.72 -7.89 -10.36
N LYS A 15 -3.95 -7.83 -10.87
CA LYS A 15 -4.57 -6.61 -11.36
C LYS A 15 -5.72 -6.18 -10.46
N PHE A 16 -5.85 -4.86 -10.25
CA PHE A 16 -7.05 -4.32 -9.63
C PHE A 16 -8.27 -4.69 -10.48
N GLY A 17 -9.41 -4.93 -9.83
CA GLY A 17 -10.61 -5.41 -10.52
C GLY A 17 -10.71 -6.93 -10.63
N MET A 18 -9.64 -7.68 -10.34
CA MET A 18 -9.71 -9.15 -10.34
C MET A 18 -10.65 -9.68 -9.26
N THR A 19 -11.34 -10.76 -9.57
CA THR A 19 -12.19 -11.45 -8.60
C THR A 19 -11.38 -12.32 -7.64
N ARG A 20 -11.95 -12.66 -6.47
CA ARG A 20 -11.31 -13.60 -5.53
C ARG A 20 -11.00 -14.94 -6.21
N GLU A 21 -11.88 -15.42 -7.07
CA GLU A 21 -11.69 -16.66 -7.84
C GLU A 21 -10.51 -16.55 -8.83
N ASN A 22 -10.39 -15.42 -9.53
CA ASN A 22 -9.27 -15.20 -10.45
C ASN A 22 -7.93 -15.14 -9.71
N VAL A 23 -7.90 -14.51 -8.53
CA VAL A 23 -6.71 -14.48 -7.68
C VAL A 23 -6.38 -15.88 -7.13
N GLU A 24 -7.38 -16.67 -6.75
CA GLU A 24 -7.19 -18.05 -6.29
C GLU A 24 -6.57 -18.95 -7.35
N LYS A 25 -6.94 -18.77 -8.63
CA LYS A 25 -6.32 -19.50 -9.74
C LYS A 25 -4.82 -19.22 -9.88
N LEU A 26 -4.37 -18.03 -9.50
CA LEU A 26 -2.96 -17.62 -9.57
C LEU A 26 -2.17 -18.02 -8.32
N TYR A 27 -2.74 -17.80 -7.14
CA TYR A 27 -2.01 -17.85 -5.87
C TYR A 27 -2.53 -18.88 -4.87
N GLY A 28 -3.49 -19.71 -5.27
CA GLY A 28 -4.16 -20.67 -4.38
C GLY A 28 -5.07 -19.98 -3.36
N LYS A 29 -5.75 -20.78 -2.53
CA LYS A 29 -6.70 -20.30 -1.51
C LYS A 29 -6.03 -19.42 -0.43
N PRO A 30 -6.77 -18.48 0.19
CA PRO A 30 -6.24 -17.75 1.33
C PRO A 30 -5.94 -18.67 2.51
N GLU A 31 -4.82 -18.41 3.19
CA GLU A 31 -4.47 -19.09 4.44
C GLU A 31 -5.15 -18.42 5.64
N ARG A 32 -5.36 -17.10 5.53
CA ARG A 32 -6.09 -16.30 6.51
C ARG A 32 -6.99 -15.32 5.80
N GLU A 33 -8.17 -15.12 6.34
CA GLU A 33 -9.09 -14.07 5.91
C GLU A 33 -9.66 -13.33 7.12
N ARG A 34 -9.93 -12.04 6.93
CA ARG A 34 -10.67 -11.19 7.86
C ARG A 34 -11.75 -10.48 7.08
N VAL A 35 -13.00 -10.64 7.52
CA VAL A 35 -14.16 -9.92 6.98
C VAL A 35 -14.45 -8.74 7.87
N PHE A 36 -14.61 -7.56 7.28
CA PHE A 36 -14.99 -6.33 7.96
C PHE A 36 -16.50 -6.11 7.85
N GLY A 37 -17.08 -5.35 8.79
CA GLY A 37 -18.52 -5.10 8.85
C GLY A 37 -19.06 -4.29 7.67
N ASP A 38 -18.19 -3.65 6.88
CA ASP A 38 -18.51 -2.89 5.66
C ASP A 38 -18.46 -3.75 4.39
N GLY A 39 -18.27 -5.07 4.51
CA GLY A 39 -18.21 -6.00 3.39
C GLY A 39 -16.83 -6.09 2.73
N ARG A 40 -15.81 -5.41 3.26
CA ARG A 40 -14.42 -5.62 2.84
C ARG A 40 -13.90 -6.95 3.36
N VAL A 41 -13.04 -7.58 2.57
CA VAL A 41 -12.35 -8.83 2.94
C VAL A 41 -10.87 -8.64 2.75
N ARG A 42 -10.09 -8.89 3.80
CA ARG A 42 -8.64 -8.90 3.74
C ARG A 42 -8.12 -10.33 3.80
N GLU A 43 -7.23 -10.67 2.90
CA GLU A 43 -6.70 -12.01 2.72
C GLU A 43 -5.18 -12.03 2.79
N GLN A 44 -4.64 -13.08 3.38
CA GLN A 44 -3.24 -13.46 3.27
C GLN A 44 -3.15 -14.80 2.55
N ARG A 45 -2.33 -14.87 1.51
CA ARG A 45 -2.19 -16.06 0.65
C ARG A 45 -0.75 -16.57 0.66
N GLY A 46 -0.59 -17.88 0.81
CA GLY A 46 0.70 -18.55 0.79
C GLY A 46 1.59 -18.27 2.02
N LYS A 47 2.54 -19.16 2.26
CA LYS A 47 3.37 -19.11 3.47
C LYS A 47 4.32 -17.92 3.54
N ILE A 48 4.80 -17.36 2.41
CA ILE A 48 5.66 -16.15 2.36
C ILE A 48 5.57 -15.50 0.95
N LYS A 49 5.58 -14.16 0.88
CA LYS A 49 5.85 -13.27 -0.31
C LYS A 49 4.67 -12.70 -1.11
N VAL A 50 3.43 -13.16 -0.95
CA VAL A 50 2.27 -12.50 -1.58
C VAL A 50 1.86 -11.30 -0.73
N PRO A 51 1.57 -10.12 -1.31
CA PRO A 51 1.03 -9.01 -0.54
C PRO A 51 -0.28 -9.40 0.14
N THR A 52 -0.59 -8.71 1.25
CA THR A 52 -1.94 -8.78 1.80
C THR A 52 -2.91 -8.16 0.81
N LEU A 53 -4.00 -8.86 0.52
CA LEU A 53 -4.97 -8.44 -0.50
C LEU A 53 -6.24 -7.94 0.17
N GLU A 54 -6.79 -6.82 -0.25
CA GLU A 54 -8.08 -6.32 0.22
C GLU A 54 -9.08 -6.23 -0.93
N PHE A 55 -10.23 -6.83 -0.70
CA PHE A 55 -11.35 -6.90 -1.63
C PHE A 55 -12.50 -6.09 -1.08
N SER A 56 -13.20 -5.37 -1.96
CA SER A 56 -14.53 -4.83 -1.66
C SER A 56 -15.55 -5.66 -2.42
N GLY A 57 -16.44 -6.33 -1.67
CA GLY A 57 -17.27 -7.41 -2.22
C GLY A 57 -16.39 -8.52 -2.80
N ASN A 58 -16.44 -8.72 -4.12
CA ASN A 58 -15.66 -9.73 -4.83
C ASN A 58 -14.57 -9.12 -5.73
N THR A 59 -14.13 -7.90 -5.48
CA THR A 59 -13.21 -7.18 -6.39
C THR A 59 -11.95 -6.76 -5.65
N LEU A 60 -10.77 -7.08 -6.18
CA LEU A 60 -9.48 -6.66 -5.61
C LEU A 60 -9.31 -5.15 -5.76
N MET A 61 -9.20 -4.46 -4.62
CA MET A 61 -9.13 -3.00 -4.55
C MET A 61 -7.81 -2.48 -3.99
N GLU A 62 -7.15 -3.24 -3.11
CA GLU A 62 -5.91 -2.82 -2.49
C GLU A 62 -4.96 -4.00 -2.29
N MET A 63 -3.65 -3.71 -2.32
CA MET A 63 -2.59 -4.66 -2.01
C MET A 63 -1.60 -3.99 -1.06
N SER A 64 -1.34 -4.61 0.08
CA SER A 64 -0.40 -4.09 1.09
C SER A 64 0.87 -4.94 1.13
N PHE A 65 2.01 -4.27 1.04
CA PHE A 65 3.34 -4.84 0.99
C PHE A 65 4.11 -4.48 2.25
N THR A 66 4.81 -5.47 2.77
CA THR A 66 5.84 -5.33 3.80
C THR A 66 7.16 -5.87 3.26
N GLU A 67 8.25 -5.77 4.01
CA GLU A 67 9.54 -6.35 3.58
C GLU A 67 9.45 -7.85 3.27
N ASP A 68 8.57 -8.59 3.96
CA ASP A 68 8.34 -10.03 3.75
C ASP A 68 7.71 -10.34 2.38
N SER A 69 7.09 -9.34 1.74
CA SER A 69 6.57 -9.45 0.37
C SER A 69 7.70 -9.54 -0.67
N GLY A 70 8.92 -9.18 -0.30
CA GLY A 70 10.11 -9.16 -1.16
C GLY A 70 10.44 -7.76 -1.67
N GLU A 71 10.45 -7.59 -2.99
CA GLU A 71 10.77 -6.32 -3.64
C GLU A 71 9.49 -5.73 -4.24
N LEU A 72 9.23 -4.44 -3.98
CA LEU A 72 8.19 -3.67 -4.65
C LEU A 72 8.86 -2.62 -5.51
N ILE A 73 8.82 -2.81 -6.82
CA ILE A 73 9.50 -1.99 -7.80
C ILE A 73 8.55 -0.90 -8.30
N PHE A 74 8.93 0.36 -8.08
CA PHE A 74 8.22 1.53 -8.58
C PHE A 74 9.24 2.56 -9.07
N PHE A 75 9.06 3.07 -10.29
CA PHE A 75 10.08 3.89 -10.98
C PHE A 75 11.48 3.26 -10.92
N GLU A 76 11.58 1.97 -11.24
CA GLU A 76 12.84 1.19 -11.25
C GLU A 76 13.54 1.07 -9.88
N LYS A 77 12.89 1.49 -8.79
CA LYS A 77 13.41 1.44 -7.42
C LYS A 77 12.68 0.41 -6.58
N ASN A 78 13.40 -0.30 -5.72
CA ASN A 78 12.77 -1.13 -4.70
C ASN A 78 12.35 -0.27 -3.50
N ILE A 79 11.10 0.20 -3.51
CA ILE A 79 10.63 1.20 -2.53
C ILE A 79 10.55 0.65 -1.10
N LEU A 80 10.44 -0.67 -0.93
CA LEU A 80 10.50 -1.30 0.39
C LEU A 80 11.88 -1.14 1.05
N LYS A 81 12.95 -0.98 0.26
CA LYS A 81 14.32 -0.85 0.77
C LYS A 81 14.86 0.58 0.72
N GLU A 82 14.10 1.54 0.20
CA GLU A 82 14.46 2.95 0.23
C GLU A 82 14.34 3.50 1.66
N ASP A 83 15.21 4.45 1.99
CA ASP A 83 15.04 5.26 3.20
C ASP A 83 13.71 6.04 3.10
N PRO A 84 12.86 6.06 4.14
CA PRO A 84 11.55 6.72 4.08
C PRO A 84 11.63 8.21 3.72
N VAL A 85 12.64 8.93 4.21
CA VAL A 85 12.83 10.36 3.93
C VAL A 85 13.28 10.56 2.49
N LEU A 86 14.19 9.72 1.99
CA LEU A 86 14.60 9.75 0.58
C LEU A 86 13.43 9.39 -0.36
N PHE A 87 12.62 8.39 0.01
CA PHE A 87 11.44 8.02 -0.76
C PHE A 87 10.40 9.15 -0.79
N LEU A 88 10.13 9.78 0.36
CA LEU A 88 9.24 10.94 0.43
C LEU A 88 9.74 12.10 -0.44
N ASN A 89 11.03 12.46 -0.34
CA ASN A 89 11.61 13.49 -1.17
C ASN A 89 11.55 13.15 -2.67
N PHE A 90 11.65 11.86 -3.01
CA PHE A 90 11.49 11.38 -4.38
C PHE A 90 10.04 11.52 -4.86
N ILE A 91 9.06 11.10 -4.06
CA ILE A 91 7.66 11.09 -4.46
C ILE A 91 7.06 12.50 -4.51
N GLU A 92 7.47 13.42 -3.63
CA GLU A 92 7.08 14.84 -3.66
C GLU A 92 7.48 15.54 -4.97
N LYS A 93 8.61 15.14 -5.58
CA LYS A 93 9.04 15.66 -6.88
C LYS A 93 8.17 15.16 -8.04
N LYS A 94 7.40 14.09 -7.83
CA LYS A 94 6.55 13.44 -8.84
C LYS A 94 5.07 13.73 -8.61
N ASP A 95 4.66 13.95 -7.38
CA ASP A 95 3.31 14.30 -6.96
C ASP A 95 3.37 15.42 -5.91
N VAL A 96 2.92 16.61 -6.30
CA VAL A 96 2.90 17.79 -5.42
C VAL A 96 1.67 17.84 -4.52
N ASN A 97 0.71 16.93 -4.73
CA ASN A 97 -0.58 16.90 -4.03
C ASN A 97 -0.68 15.67 -3.11
N LEU A 98 0.41 15.34 -2.41
CA LEU A 98 0.38 14.28 -1.41
C LEU A 98 -0.61 14.61 -0.30
N GLY A 99 -1.45 13.65 0.04
CA GLY A 99 -2.37 13.71 1.16
C GLY A 99 -1.74 13.10 2.41
N ALA A 100 -2.00 13.69 3.57
CA ALA A 100 -1.67 13.11 4.85
C ALA A 100 -2.94 12.58 5.52
N LEU A 101 -2.92 11.30 5.90
CA LEU A 101 -3.93 10.63 6.72
C LEU A 101 -3.29 10.18 8.04
N ILE A 102 -4.12 9.81 9.02
CA ILE A 102 -3.61 9.29 10.30
C ILE A 102 -2.77 8.03 10.01
N GLY A 103 -1.47 8.11 10.29
CA GLY A 103 -0.53 6.98 10.14
C GLY A 103 0.05 6.75 8.74
N GLY A 104 -0.23 7.62 7.76
CA GLY A 104 0.29 7.44 6.39
C GLY A 104 0.21 8.66 5.48
N ILE A 105 0.90 8.55 4.34
CA ILE A 105 0.88 9.49 3.22
C ILE A 105 0.33 8.77 2.01
N ASP A 106 -0.55 9.46 1.29
CA ASP A 106 -1.09 9.00 0.03
C ASP A 106 -0.62 9.85 -1.15
N SER A 107 -0.29 9.17 -2.24
CA SER A 107 -0.21 9.73 -3.57
C SER A 107 -1.42 9.26 -4.38
N TYR A 108 -2.44 10.11 -4.47
CA TYR A 108 -3.60 9.91 -5.32
C TYR A 108 -3.32 10.17 -6.81
N LYS A 109 -2.09 10.53 -7.16
CA LYS A 109 -1.64 10.48 -8.55
C LYS A 109 -1.27 9.06 -8.98
N PHE A 110 -0.80 8.24 -8.04
CA PHE A 110 -0.25 6.92 -8.33
C PHE A 110 -1.06 5.76 -7.73
N GLY A 111 -1.97 6.03 -6.79
CA GLY A 111 -2.70 4.98 -6.08
C GLY A 111 -1.78 4.26 -5.11
N LEU A 112 -1.03 5.05 -4.33
CA LEU A 112 0.01 4.59 -3.42
C LEU A 112 -0.22 5.21 -2.05
N SER A 113 -0.16 4.38 -1.01
CA SER A 113 -0.17 4.75 0.40
C SER A 113 1.09 4.20 1.06
N PHE A 114 1.69 4.93 1.99
CA PHE A 114 2.87 4.47 2.72
C PHE A 114 2.99 5.19 4.06
N ASN A 115 3.59 4.52 5.04
CA ASN A 115 3.89 5.18 6.30
C ASN A 115 5.21 5.95 6.27
N MET A 116 5.28 6.94 7.16
CA MET A 116 6.42 7.83 7.31
C MET A 116 7.41 7.44 8.40
N CYS A 117 7.12 6.40 9.20
CA CYS A 117 7.93 5.99 10.36
C CYS A 117 9.45 6.03 10.05
N PRO A 118 10.34 6.44 10.98
CA PRO A 118 11.78 6.40 10.80
C PRO A 118 12.18 4.93 10.83
N LEU A 119 12.00 4.25 9.70
CA LEU A 119 11.97 2.80 9.66
C LEU A 119 13.35 2.27 9.31
N GLY A 120 14.13 2.06 10.37
CA GLY A 120 15.17 1.05 10.39
C GLY A 120 14.66 -0.38 10.69
N SER A 121 13.34 -0.61 10.76
CA SER A 121 12.75 -1.80 11.41
C SER A 121 11.31 -2.11 10.89
N PRO A 122 10.68 -3.25 11.23
CA PRO A 122 9.72 -4.03 10.43
C PRO A 122 8.37 -3.38 10.11
N ASP A 123 8.08 -2.18 10.61
CA ASP A 123 6.76 -1.55 10.48
C ASP A 123 6.57 -0.83 9.13
N LYS A 124 7.54 -0.91 8.21
CA LYS A 124 7.44 -0.31 6.87
C LYS A 124 6.38 -1.03 6.06
N TRP A 125 5.39 -0.27 5.58
CA TRP A 125 4.37 -0.80 4.70
C TRP A 125 4.05 0.15 3.55
N PHE A 126 3.68 -0.44 2.42
CA PHE A 126 3.17 0.26 1.26
C PHE A 126 1.83 -0.35 0.86
N GLY A 127 0.79 0.45 0.80
CA GLY A 127 -0.47 0.10 0.16
C GLY A 127 -0.47 0.58 -1.29
N ILE A 128 -0.97 -0.22 -2.21
CA ILE A 128 -1.33 0.26 -3.54
C ILE A 128 -2.81 -0.01 -3.77
N PHE A 129 -3.50 0.93 -4.39
CA PHE A 129 -4.95 0.90 -4.47
C PHE A 129 -5.49 1.27 -5.86
N ALA A 130 -6.65 0.71 -6.17
CA ALA A 130 -7.41 0.98 -7.39
C ALA A 130 -7.98 2.41 -7.38
N LYS A 131 -8.30 2.97 -8.56
CA LYS A 131 -9.09 4.21 -8.61
C LYS A 131 -10.42 4.01 -7.90
N GLY A 132 -10.88 5.01 -7.15
CA GLY A 132 -12.13 4.92 -6.41
C GLY A 132 -12.01 4.23 -5.05
N ALA A 133 -10.95 3.46 -4.80
CA ALA A 133 -10.83 2.66 -3.57
C ALA A 133 -10.81 3.55 -2.31
N HIS A 134 -10.12 4.69 -2.41
CA HIS A 134 -9.86 5.60 -1.30
C HIS A 134 -10.55 6.96 -1.48
N ASP A 135 -11.54 7.09 -2.37
CA ASP A 135 -12.17 8.41 -2.66
C ASP A 135 -12.81 9.04 -1.41
N ALA A 136 -13.38 8.22 -0.52
CA ALA A 136 -13.90 8.71 0.76
C ALA A 136 -12.79 9.20 1.71
N LEU A 137 -11.66 8.47 1.76
CA LEU A 137 -10.50 8.86 2.55
C LEU A 137 -9.84 10.13 1.99
N LEU A 138 -9.81 10.27 0.65
CA LEU A 138 -9.33 11.46 -0.03
C LEU A 138 -10.11 12.71 0.36
N ALA A 139 -11.42 12.59 0.56
CA ALA A 139 -12.25 13.73 1.00
C ALA A 139 -11.87 14.21 2.41
N GLU A 140 -11.27 13.34 3.22
CA GLU A 140 -10.79 13.65 4.58
C GLU A 140 -9.29 13.97 4.62
N ALA A 141 -8.55 13.65 3.56
CA ALA A 141 -7.12 13.88 3.47
C ALA A 141 -6.81 15.37 3.46
N ARG A 142 -5.93 15.78 4.36
CA ARG A 142 -5.38 17.13 4.37
C ARG A 142 -4.09 17.19 3.55
N PRO A 143 -3.70 18.36 3.02
CA PRO A 143 -2.40 18.53 2.39
C PRO A 143 -1.27 18.13 3.34
N LEU A 144 -0.22 17.52 2.78
CA LEU A 144 1.01 17.21 3.50
C LEU A 144 1.68 18.51 3.99
N ARG A 145 2.02 18.56 5.29
CA ARG A 145 2.67 19.69 5.96
C ARG A 145 4.10 19.34 6.37
N PRO A 146 4.98 20.32 6.57
CA PRO A 146 6.33 20.07 7.09
C PRO A 146 6.37 19.30 8.42
N SER A 147 5.38 19.52 9.31
CA SER A 147 5.26 18.79 10.57
C SER A 147 5.04 17.29 10.40
N ASP A 148 4.45 16.87 9.28
CA ASP A 148 4.20 15.45 9.00
C ASP A 148 5.49 14.73 8.60
N ARG A 149 6.51 15.50 8.18
CA ARG A 149 7.84 15.01 7.84
C ARG A 149 8.67 14.69 9.07
N VAL A 150 8.24 15.18 10.24
CA VAL A 150 8.93 14.99 11.52
C VAL A 150 8.12 14.00 12.30
N ILE A 151 8.73 12.85 12.54
CA ILE A 151 8.21 11.92 13.53
C ILE A 151 8.86 12.32 14.81
N THR A 152 8.08 12.99 15.66
CA THR A 152 8.36 12.95 17.08
C THR A 152 8.25 11.47 17.45
N ASP A 153 9.37 10.90 17.92
CA ASP A 153 9.29 9.72 18.78
C ASP A 153 8.23 10.05 19.83
N GLY A 154 7.06 9.45 19.68
CA GLY A 154 6.00 9.54 20.67
C GLY A 154 6.44 8.64 21.79
N ASP A 155 7.06 9.25 22.79
CA ASP A 155 7.24 8.83 24.17
C ASP A 155 7.00 7.34 24.46
N ASP A 156 8.09 6.65 24.78
CA ASP A 156 8.05 5.53 25.73
C ASP A 156 7.33 6.03 27.01
N ASP A 157 6.07 5.64 27.21
CA ASP A 157 5.41 5.55 28.53
C ASP A 157 4.22 4.56 28.49
#